data_AF-A0A821KYP4-F1
#
_entry.id   AF-A0A821KYP4-F1
#
_cell.length_a   1.000
_cell.length_b   1.000
_cell.length_c   1.000
_cell.angle_alpha   90.00
_cell.angle_beta   90.00
_cell.angle_gamma   90.00
#
_symmetry.space_group_name_H-M   'P 1'
#
loop_
_entity.id
_entity.type
_entity.pdbx_description
1 polymer ?
#
loop_
_entity_poly.entity_id
_entity_poly.type
_entity_poly.pdbx_seq_one_letter_code
_entity_poly.pdbx_strand_id
1 'polypeptide(L)'
;MGDTAPYDQHGGRNMGDVTTIFILETLELYRWTNDFIFFKDMYPHVVEDIKWQLNVSSQLDLPEHLECTYDISYLSQYPTTTFNLFMHLAALRA
;
A
#
# COMPACT_ATOMS: atom_id res chain seq x y z
N MET A 1 -1.09 14.46 25.19
CA MET A 1 -1.25 13.68 23.95
C MET A 1 -2.73 13.70 23.67
N GLY A 2 -3.14 14.38 22.59
CA GLY A 2 -4.56 14.56 22.24
C GLY A 2 -5.16 13.26 21.72
N ASP A 3 -6.49 13.21 21.73
CA ASP A 3 -7.29 12.08 21.24
C ASP A 3 -6.96 11.81 19.75
N THR A 4 -6.40 10.65 19.45
CA THR A 4 -6.00 10.20 18.11
C THR A 4 -7.17 9.60 17.34
N ALA A 5 -8.36 9.54 17.92
CA ALA A 5 -9.60 9.19 17.23
C ALA A 5 -9.90 10.26 16.14
N PRO A 6 -9.99 9.89 14.85
CA PRO A 6 -10.43 8.57 14.34
C PRO A 6 -9.32 7.62 13.85
N TYR A 7 -8.04 7.97 13.91
CA TYR A 7 -6.92 7.20 13.32
C TYR A 7 -6.64 5.86 14.01
N ASP A 8 -7.02 5.71 15.27
CA ASP A 8 -6.88 4.47 16.05
C ASP A 8 -8.05 3.48 15.85
N GLN A 9 -9.05 3.83 15.03
CA GLN A 9 -10.12 2.91 14.63
C GLN A 9 -9.69 2.10 13.41
N HIS A 10 -10.22 0.87 13.28
CA HIS A 10 -9.99 0.08 12.07
C HIS A 10 -10.46 0.86 10.83
N GLY A 11 -9.62 0.93 9.79
CA GLY A 11 -9.91 1.76 8.61
C GLY A 11 -9.86 3.27 8.85
N GLY A 12 -9.38 3.73 10.02
CA GLY A 12 -9.20 5.16 10.31
C GLY A 12 -8.05 5.80 9.52
N ARG A 13 -7.03 5.01 9.17
CA ARG A 13 -5.96 5.40 8.24
C ARG A 13 -6.03 4.56 6.96
N ASN A 14 -6.15 5.23 5.82
CA ASN A 14 -5.97 4.61 4.52
C ASN A 14 -4.48 4.67 4.16
N MET A 15 -3.77 3.58 4.45
CA MET A 15 -2.32 3.49 4.33
C MET A 15 -1.94 3.11 2.90
N GLY A 16 -1.21 3.97 2.20
CA GLY A 16 -0.80 3.72 0.83
C GLY A 16 0.31 2.67 0.70
N ASP A 17 1.10 2.49 1.75
CA ASP A 17 2.30 1.67 1.77
C ASP A 17 2.06 0.21 2.19
N VAL A 18 1.10 -0.05 3.08
CA VAL A 18 0.82 -1.42 3.57
C VAL A 18 0.49 -2.38 2.42
N THR A 19 -0.42 -1.96 1.53
CA THR A 19 -0.81 -2.75 0.35
C THR A 19 0.37 -2.95 -0.60
N THR A 20 1.19 -1.92 -0.83
CA THR A 20 2.38 -2.05 -1.68
C THR A 20 3.44 -2.97 -1.09
N ILE A 21 3.64 -2.94 0.25
CA ILE A 21 4.59 -3.81 0.95
C ILE A 21 4.13 -5.25 0.81
N PHE A 22 2.84 -5.55 0.99
CA PHE A 22 2.33 -6.91 0.80
C PHE A 22 2.65 -7.48 -0.60
N ILE A 23 2.44 -6.67 -1.66
CA ILE A 23 2.78 -7.06 -3.04
C ILE A 23 4.28 -7.36 -3.16
N LEU A 24 5.12 -6.44 -2.69
CA LEU A 24 6.58 -6.56 -2.78
C LEU A 24 7.12 -7.75 -1.98
N GLU A 25 6.65 -7.94 -0.75
CA GLU A 25 7.06 -9.03 0.13
C GLU A 25 6.61 -10.39 -0.40
N THR A 26 5.41 -10.48 -0.99
CA THR A 26 4.95 -11.71 -1.65
C THR A 26 5.92 -12.14 -2.75
N LEU A 27 6.36 -11.18 -3.58
CA LEU A 27 7.33 -11.44 -4.64
C LEU A 27 8.71 -11.81 -4.08
N GLU A 28 9.22 -11.07 -3.10
CA GLU A 28 10.53 -11.36 -2.51
C GLU A 28 10.57 -12.70 -1.78
N LEU A 29 9.51 -13.05 -1.04
CA LEU A 29 9.38 -14.36 -0.41
C LEU A 29 9.39 -15.48 -1.45
N TYR A 30 8.67 -15.34 -2.56
CA TYR A 30 8.75 -16.28 -3.66
C TYR A 30 10.16 -16.37 -4.26
N ARG A 31 10.83 -15.23 -4.50
CA ARG A 31 12.20 -15.20 -5.05
C ARG A 31 13.21 -15.89 -4.13
N TRP A 32 13.08 -15.76 -2.83
CA TRP A 32 14.00 -16.35 -1.85
C TRP A 32 13.76 -17.84 -1.64
N THR A 33 12.51 -18.27 -1.65
CA THR A 33 12.14 -19.65 -1.30
C THR A 33 11.92 -20.54 -2.52
N ASN A 34 11.64 -19.94 -3.68
CA ASN A 34 11.13 -20.61 -4.88
C ASN A 34 9.85 -21.43 -4.62
N ASP A 35 9.05 -21.04 -3.61
CA ASP A 35 7.79 -21.71 -3.26
C ASP A 35 6.64 -21.24 -4.17
N PHE A 36 6.40 -22.01 -5.23
CA PHE A 36 5.34 -21.71 -6.18
C PHE A 36 3.93 -21.94 -5.61
N ILE A 37 3.76 -22.79 -4.59
CA ILE A 37 2.44 -23.02 -3.98
C ILE A 37 2.04 -21.77 -3.20
N PHE A 38 2.94 -21.25 -2.36
CA PHE A 38 2.75 -19.97 -1.68
C PHE A 38 2.43 -18.85 -2.67
N PHE A 39 3.22 -18.72 -3.74
CA PHE A 39 2.98 -17.69 -4.75
C PHE A 39 1.58 -17.81 -5.38
N LYS A 40 1.18 -19.02 -5.75
CA LYS A 40 -0.14 -19.29 -6.34
C LYS A 40 -1.27 -18.95 -5.38
N ASP A 41 -1.11 -19.26 -4.09
CA ASP A 41 -2.11 -18.97 -3.07
C ASP A 41 -2.23 -17.46 -2.81
N MET A 42 -1.13 -16.71 -2.88
CA MET A 42 -1.12 -15.26 -2.68
C MET A 42 -1.52 -14.45 -3.92
N TYR A 43 -1.32 -15.00 -5.12
CA TYR A 43 -1.61 -14.32 -6.39
C TYR A 43 -2.99 -13.64 -6.47
N PRO A 44 -4.13 -14.27 -6.11
CA PRO A 44 -5.43 -13.58 -6.16
C PRO A 44 -5.50 -12.37 -5.24
N HIS A 45 -4.82 -12.39 -4.08
CA HIS A 45 -4.77 -11.27 -3.15
C HIS A 45 -3.92 -10.12 -3.72
N VAL A 46 -2.77 -10.44 -4.32
CA VAL A 46 -1.94 -9.47 -5.03
C VAL A 46 -2.73 -8.78 -6.15
N VAL A 47 -3.56 -9.51 -6.90
CA VAL A 47 -4.40 -8.92 -7.95
C VAL A 47 -5.43 -7.95 -7.39
N GLU A 48 -6.10 -8.26 -6.29
CA GLU A 48 -7.04 -7.33 -5.64
C GLU A 48 -6.33 -6.09 -5.09
N ASP A 49 -5.13 -6.27 -4.53
CA ASP A 49 -4.31 -5.17 -4.02
C ASP A 49 -3.82 -4.24 -5.12
N ILE A 50 -3.45 -4.78 -6.30
CA ILE A 50 -3.15 -3.98 -7.49
C ILE A 50 -4.39 -3.19 -7.95
N LYS A 51 -5.57 -3.80 -7.96
CA LYS A 51 -6.81 -3.08 -8.31
C LYS A 51 -7.08 -1.94 -7.32
N TRP A 52 -6.85 -2.16 -6.04
CA TRP A 52 -6.96 -1.12 -5.03
C TRP A 52 -5.97 0.02 -5.29
N GLN A 53 -4.71 -0.30 -5.59
CA GLN A 53 -3.67 0.68 -5.97
C GLN A 53 -4.10 1.52 -7.18
N LEU A 54 -4.69 0.91 -8.20
CA LEU A 54 -5.19 1.63 -9.37
C LEU A 54 -6.39 2.52 -9.02
N ASN A 55 -7.27 2.06 -8.13
CA ASN A 55 -8.44 2.82 -7.71
C ASN A 55 -8.07 4.09 -6.91
N VAL A 56 -7.14 3.97 -5.96
CA VAL A 56 -6.66 5.11 -5.16
C VAL A 56 -5.74 6.06 -5.94
N SER A 57 -5.34 5.66 -7.15
CA SER A 57 -4.54 6.46 -8.09
C SER A 57 -5.36 7.00 -9.27
N SER A 58 -6.69 6.92 -9.23
CA SER A 58 -7.52 7.08 -10.43
C SER A 58 -7.55 8.49 -11.05
N GLN A 59 -7.22 9.57 -10.33
CA GLN A 59 -7.26 10.93 -10.90
C GLN A 59 -5.90 11.41 -11.39
N LEU A 60 -4.83 11.13 -10.63
CA LEU A 60 -3.48 11.62 -10.91
C LEU A 60 -2.52 10.56 -11.45
N ASP A 61 -2.98 9.33 -11.69
CA ASP A 61 -2.15 8.14 -11.91
C ASP A 61 -1.17 7.85 -10.75
N LEU A 62 -1.47 8.42 -9.58
CA LEU A 62 -0.62 8.43 -8.40
C LEU A 62 -1.49 8.32 -7.13
N PRO A 63 -1.07 7.62 -6.06
CA PRO A 63 -1.94 7.41 -4.90
C PRO A 63 -2.29 8.71 -4.19
N GLU A 64 -3.58 8.93 -3.95
CA GLU A 64 -4.11 10.22 -3.49
C GLU A 64 -4.58 10.21 -2.05
N HIS A 65 -4.20 11.25 -1.29
CA HIS A 65 -4.71 11.47 0.07
C HIS A 65 -4.54 10.28 1.03
N LEU A 66 -3.43 9.54 0.88
CA LEU A 66 -3.11 8.37 1.69
C LEU A 66 -2.09 8.68 2.79
N GLU A 67 -2.28 8.03 3.93
CA GLU A 67 -1.30 7.97 5.01
C GLU A 67 -0.19 6.95 4.68
N CYS A 68 0.82 6.86 5.53
CA CYS A 68 1.86 5.84 5.44
C CYS A 68 2.42 5.49 6.84
N THR A 69 3.36 4.53 6.90
CA THR A 69 3.99 4.03 8.14
C THR A 69 4.65 5.11 8.98
N TYR A 70 5.02 6.24 8.37
CA TYR A 70 5.47 7.39 9.13
C TYR A 70 4.28 7.99 9.87
N ASP A 71 4.33 7.93 11.21
CA ASP A 71 3.36 8.55 12.12
C ASP A 71 3.48 10.09 12.14
N ILE A 72 3.70 10.70 10.97
CA ILE A 72 3.56 12.12 10.73
C ILE A 72 2.06 12.37 10.61
N SER A 73 1.51 13.16 11.53
CA SER A 73 0.09 13.44 11.54
C SER A 73 -0.39 14.07 10.23
N TYR A 74 -1.48 13.52 9.70
CA TYR A 74 -2.28 14.15 8.65
C TYR A 74 -1.57 14.29 7.29
N LEU A 75 -0.85 13.26 6.84
CA LEU A 75 -0.27 13.25 5.49
C LEU A 75 -1.35 13.16 4.39
N SER A 76 -2.49 12.57 4.73
CA SER A 76 -3.68 12.51 3.84
C SER A 76 -4.20 13.89 3.39
N GLN A 77 -3.80 14.99 4.04
CA GLN A 77 -4.16 16.34 3.59
C GLN A 77 -3.49 16.74 2.27
N TYR A 78 -2.36 16.11 1.93
CA TYR A 78 -1.62 16.39 0.70
C TYR A 78 -2.16 15.50 -0.44
N PRO A 79 -2.25 16.02 -1.67
CA PRO A 79 -2.69 15.23 -2.81
C PRO A 79 -1.84 13.98 -3.02
N THR A 80 -0.52 14.09 -2.87
CA THR A 80 0.41 12.95 -3.01
C THR A 80 1.57 13.08 -2.03
N THR A 81 2.22 11.95 -1.74
CA THR A 81 3.45 11.92 -0.92
C THR A 81 4.54 11.12 -1.63
N THR A 82 5.77 11.64 -1.66
CA THR A 82 6.90 10.98 -2.35
C THR A 82 7.11 9.53 -1.93
N PHE A 83 6.87 9.23 -0.65
CA PHE A 83 6.97 7.87 -0.13
C PHE A 83 5.94 6.93 -0.77
N ASN A 84 4.64 7.28 -0.73
CA ASN A 84 3.60 6.45 -1.33
C ASN A 84 3.78 6.32 -2.85
N LEU A 85 4.26 7.38 -3.51
CA LEU A 85 4.59 7.36 -4.94
C LEU A 85 5.66 6.33 -5.27
N PHE A 86 6.77 6.32 -4.52
CA PHE A 86 7.85 5.36 -4.73
C PHE A 86 7.36 3.93 -4.52
N MET A 87 6.60 3.71 -3.46
CA MET A 87 6.04 2.41 -3.11
C MET A 87 5.06 1.90 -4.17
N HIS A 88 4.20 2.78 -4.69
CA HIS A 88 3.25 2.46 -5.76
C HIS A 88 3.97 2.01 -7.04
N LEU A 89 4.97 2.76 -7.48
CA LEU A 89 5.76 2.42 -8.67
C LEU A 89 6.55 1.11 -8.47
N ALA A 90 7.07 0.87 -7.27
CA ALA A 90 7.73 -0.38 -6.94
C ALA A 90 6.77 -1.56 -7.02
N ALA A 91 5.56 -1.43 -6.46
CA ALA A 91 4.53 -2.47 -6.49
C ALA A 91 4.00 -2.75 -7.91
N LEU A 92 3.83 -1.72 -8.76
CA LEU A 92 3.42 -1.91 -10.15
C LEU A 92 4.48 -2.58 -11.03
N ARG A 93 5.76 -2.45 -10.66
CA ARG A 93 6.88 -3.09 -11.37
C ARG A 93 7.06 -4.57 -10.98
N ALA A 94 6.69 -4.92 -9.76
CA ALA A 94 6.90 -6.24 -9.15
C ALA A 94 6.26 -7.36 -9.99
#